data_AF-A0A258EQ80-F1
#
_entry.id   AF-A0A258EQ80-F1
#
_cell.length_a   1.000
_cell.length_b   1.000
_cell.length_c   1.000
_cell.angle_alpha   90.00
_cell.angle_beta   90.00
_cell.angle_gamma   90.00
#
_symmetry.space_group_name_H-M   'P 1'
#
loop_
_entity.id
_entity.type
_entity.pdbx_description
1 polymer ?
#
loop_
_entity_poly.entity_id
_entity_poly.type
_entity_poly.pdbx_seq_one_letter_code
_entity_poly.pdbx_strand_id
1 'polypeptide(L)'
;MNRPKELSRLAELAQLMLDHRLGQLRTTADQLDQSRKQLGAINQAAQPADLDPVTAVKVGLGYERWADVRRAELNLIIARQTATWLEARGAAQTAFGRVQALNGLASRSQNRG
;
A
#
# COMPACT_ATOMS: atom_id res chain seq x y z
N MET A 1 30.79 19.99 22.68
CA MET A 1 29.73 19.27 21.90
C MET A 1 28.69 20.30 21.49
N ASN A 2 28.28 20.35 20.22
CA ASN A 2 27.49 21.45 19.69
C ASN A 2 26.06 20.98 19.37
N ARG A 3 25.23 20.95 20.42
CA ARG A 3 23.82 20.51 20.44
C ARG A 3 22.97 20.92 19.22
N PRO A 4 23.06 22.16 18.67
CA PRO A 4 22.32 22.52 17.45
C PRO A 4 22.77 21.73 16.21
N LYS A 5 24.07 21.41 16.07
CA LYS A 5 24.57 20.59 14.95
C LYS A 5 24.09 19.14 15.05
N GLU A 6 24.00 18.60 16.27
CA GLU A 6 23.47 17.25 16.51
C GLU A 6 21.96 17.18 16.18
N LEU A 7 21.18 18.19 16.56
CA LEU A 7 19.76 18.27 16.20
C LEU A 7 19.54 18.35 14.69
N SER A 8 20.37 19.12 13.96
CA SER A 8 20.33 19.16 12.49
C SER A 8 20.59 17.78 11.87
N ARG A 9 21.63 17.08 12.32
CA ARG A 9 21.94 15.72 11.83
C ARG A 9 20.83 14.72 12.13
N LEU A 10 20.21 14.80 13.31
CA LEU A 10 19.07 13.95 13.65
C LEU A 10 17.87 14.24 12.76
N ALA A 11 17.61 15.51 12.45
CA ALA A 11 16.54 15.91 11.53
C ALA A 11 16.78 15.38 10.11
N GLU A 12 18.02 15.48 9.61
CA GLU A 12 18.42 14.91 8.32
C GLU A 12 18.22 13.38 8.28
N LEU A 13 18.67 12.66 9.31
CA LEU A 13 18.45 11.21 9.41
C LEU A 13 16.96 10.86 9.48
N ALA A 14 16.17 11.61 10.25
CA ALA A 14 14.74 11.39 10.33
C ALA A 14 14.04 11.62 8.98
N GLN A 15 14.51 12.60 8.20
CA GLN A 15 14.00 12.85 6.85
C GLN A 15 14.28 11.66 5.92
N LEU A 16 15.51 11.13 5.92
CA LEU A 16 15.85 9.94 5.14
C LEU A 16 15.00 8.72 5.54
N MET A 17 14.74 8.55 6.84
CA MET A 17 13.85 7.49 7.31
C MET A 17 12.41 7.70 6.83
N LEU A 18 11.91 8.94 6.85
CA LEU A 18 10.58 9.26 6.33
C LEU A 18 10.47 8.91 4.85
N ASP A 19 11.43 9.34 4.04
CA ASP A 19 11.45 9.09 2.59
C ASP A 19 11.42 7.58 2.30
N HIS A 20 12.22 6.80 3.04
CA HIS A 20 12.20 5.35 2.95
C HIS A 20 10.83 4.75 3.30
N ARG A 21 10.19 5.19 4.40
CA ARG A 21 8.87 4.70 4.80
C ARG A 21 7.78 5.09 3.82
N LEU A 22 7.85 6.27 3.21
CA LEU A 22 6.94 6.69 2.15
C LEU A 22 7.09 5.82 0.90
N GLY A 23 8.32 5.45 0.53
CA GLY A 23 8.60 4.49 -0.54
C GLY A 23 7.99 3.10 -0.27
N GLN A 24 8.12 2.59 0.96
CA GLN A 24 7.48 1.34 1.38
C GLN A 24 5.95 1.44 1.32
N LEU A 25 5.38 2.52 1.85
CA LEU A 25 3.94 2.76 1.81
C LEU A 25 3.41 2.74 0.37
N ARG A 26 4.07 3.45 -0.54
CA ARG A 26 3.70 3.46 -1.97
C ARG A 26 3.75 2.05 -2.57
N THR A 27 4.84 1.32 -2.34
CA THR A 27 4.99 -0.05 -2.84
C THR A 27 3.86 -0.97 -2.38
N THR A 28 3.52 -0.93 -1.09
CA THR A 28 2.43 -1.75 -0.53
C THR A 28 1.05 -1.33 -1.05
N ALA A 29 0.85 -0.02 -1.29
CA ALA A 29 -0.39 0.49 -1.88
C ALA A 29 -0.55 0.04 -3.33
N ASP A 30 0.51 0.12 -4.14
CA ASP A 30 0.51 -0.31 -5.55
C ASP A 30 0.21 -1.81 -5.67
N GLN A 31 0.80 -2.64 -4.79
CA GLN A 31 0.52 -4.08 -4.73
C GLN A 31 -0.95 -4.38 -4.39
N LEU A 32 -1.51 -3.67 -3.40
CA LEU A 32 -2.90 -3.83 -2.99
C LEU A 32 -3.87 -3.40 -4.10
N ASP A 33 -3.59 -2.28 -4.76
CA ASP A 33 -4.37 -1.77 -5.89
C ASP A 33 -4.35 -2.76 -7.06
N GLN A 34 -3.20 -3.32 -7.39
CA GLN A 34 -3.07 -4.31 -8.46
C GLN A 34 -3.94 -5.56 -8.19
N SER A 35 -3.91 -6.10 -6.98
CA SER A 35 -4.75 -7.25 -6.62
C SER A 35 -6.24 -6.92 -6.70
N ARG A 36 -6.64 -5.72 -6.28
CA ARG A 36 -8.04 -5.25 -6.40
C ARG A 36 -8.48 -5.11 -7.86
N LYS A 37 -7.60 -4.61 -8.74
CA LYS A 37 -7.86 -4.55 -10.18
C LYS A 37 -8.02 -5.94 -10.80
N GLN A 38 -7.21 -6.91 -10.40
CA GLN A 38 -7.35 -8.31 -10.84
C GLN A 38 -8.69 -8.91 -10.42
N LEU A 39 -9.09 -8.69 -9.16
CA LEU A 39 -10.40 -9.13 -8.68
C LEU A 39 -11.54 -8.46 -9.45
N GLY A 40 -11.41 -7.15 -9.71
CA GLY A 40 -12.37 -6.39 -10.51
C GLY A 40 -12.52 -6.94 -11.94
N ALA A 41 -11.42 -7.31 -12.59
CA ALA A 41 -11.44 -7.89 -13.93
C ALA A 41 -12.17 -9.24 -13.97
N ILE A 42 -11.97 -10.11 -12.97
CA ILE A 42 -12.67 -11.40 -12.87
C ILE A 42 -14.18 -11.19 -12.68
N ASN A 43 -14.57 -10.17 -11.91
CA ASN A 43 -15.98 -9.87 -11.65
C ASN A 43 -16.68 -9.21 -12.85
N GLN A 44 -15.92 -8.64 -13.80
CA GLN A 44 -16.45 -7.96 -14.98
C GLN A 44 -16.34 -8.81 -16.26
N ALA A 45 -15.92 -10.07 -16.17
CA ALA A 45 -15.77 -10.90 -17.35
C ALA A 45 -17.10 -11.00 -18.11
N ALA A 46 -17.05 -10.70 -19.41
CA ALA A 46 -18.21 -10.74 -20.28
C ALA A 46 -18.68 -12.18 -20.48
N GLN A 47 -19.99 -12.35 -20.66
CA GLN A 47 -20.53 -13.59 -21.19
C GLN A 47 -20.04 -13.78 -22.64
N PRO A 48 -19.68 -15.01 -23.05
CA PRO A 48 -19.28 -15.28 -24.41
C PRO A 48 -20.44 -14.99 -25.38
N ALA A 49 -20.22 -14.06 -26.29
CA ALA A 49 -21.11 -13.82 -27.43
C ALA A 49 -20.95 -14.96 -28.45
N ASP A 50 -22.02 -15.23 -29.20
CA ASP A 50 -22.02 -16.12 -30.38
C ASP A 50 -21.84 -17.63 -30.12
N LEU A 51 -22.15 -18.12 -28.91
CA LEU A 51 -22.24 -19.56 -28.63
C LEU A 51 -23.69 -20.05 -28.69
N ASP A 52 -23.89 -21.30 -29.12
CA ASP A 52 -25.19 -21.95 -28.95
C ASP A 52 -25.55 -22.05 -27.46
N PRO A 53 -26.85 -22.09 -27.09
CA PRO A 53 -27.26 -21.99 -25.70
C PRO A 53 -26.66 -23.06 -24.78
N VAL A 54 -26.47 -24.29 -25.26
CA VAL A 54 -25.93 -25.39 -24.44
C VAL A 54 -24.45 -25.17 -24.19
N THR A 55 -23.70 -24.78 -25.23
CA THR A 55 -22.27 -24.47 -25.09
C THR A 55 -22.04 -23.23 -24.22
N ALA A 56 -22.84 -22.18 -24.40
CA ALA A 56 -22.79 -20.97 -23.59
C ALA A 56 -22.94 -21.27 -22.09
N VAL A 57 -23.92 -22.10 -21.72
CA VAL A 57 -24.13 -22.52 -20.32
C VAL A 57 -22.95 -23.33 -19.78
N LYS A 58 -22.42 -24.28 -20.55
CA LYS A 58 -21.26 -25.10 -20.13
C LYS A 58 -20.03 -24.23 -19.89
N VAL A 59 -19.75 -23.29 -20.79
CA VAL A 59 -18.63 -22.35 -20.65
C VAL A 59 -18.84 -21.44 -19.44
N GLY A 60 -20.05 -20.91 -19.26
CA GLY A 60 -20.39 -20.08 -18.10
C GLY A 60 -20.17 -20.80 -16.77
N LEU A 61 -20.63 -22.06 -16.65
CA LEU A 61 -20.41 -22.86 -15.44
C LEU A 61 -18.93 -23.18 -15.19
N GLY A 62 -18.17 -23.49 -16.25
CA GLY A 62 -16.74 -23.70 -16.15
C GLY A 62 -16.00 -22.43 -15.69
N TYR A 63 -16.39 -21.28 -16.23
CA TYR A 63 -15.86 -19.99 -15.84
C TYR A 63 -16.18 -19.66 -14.38
N GLU A 64 -17.43 -19.77 -13.93
CA GLU A 64 -17.80 -19.44 -12.55
C GLU A 64 -17.06 -20.31 -11.54
N ARG A 65 -16.92 -21.61 -11.80
CA ARG A 65 -16.14 -22.50 -10.92
C ARG A 65 -14.69 -22.07 -10.80
N TRP A 66 -14.06 -21.67 -11.90
CA TRP A 66 -12.70 -21.14 -11.89
C TRP A 66 -12.65 -19.78 -11.17
N ALA A 67 -13.59 -18.89 -11.46
CA ALA A 67 -13.67 -17.56 -10.90
C ALA A 67 -13.85 -17.60 -9.38
N ASP A 68 -14.66 -18.51 -8.84
CA ASP A 68 -14.87 -18.67 -7.40
C ASP A 68 -13.59 -19.02 -6.65
N VAL A 69 -12.83 -20.00 -7.15
CA VAL A 69 -11.52 -20.35 -6.58
C VAL A 69 -10.59 -19.14 -6.64
N ARG A 70 -10.56 -18.46 -7.79
CA ARG A 70 -9.65 -17.32 -7.98
C ARG A 70 -10.02 -16.10 -7.13
N ARG A 71 -11.31 -15.82 -6.96
CA ARG A 71 -11.84 -14.78 -6.05
C ARG A 71 -11.42 -15.08 -4.60
N ALA A 72 -11.55 -16.32 -4.15
CA ALA A 72 -11.17 -16.73 -2.80
C ALA A 72 -9.66 -16.51 -2.55
N GLU A 73 -8.81 -16.94 -3.49
CA GLU A 73 -7.36 -16.72 -3.42
C GLU A 73 -7.01 -15.22 -3.36
N LEU A 74 -7.59 -14.42 -4.26
CA LEU A 74 -7.34 -12.97 -4.32
C LEU A 74 -7.82 -12.26 -3.06
N ASN A 75 -8.97 -12.64 -2.50
CA ASN A 75 -9.47 -12.05 -1.27
C ASN A 75 -8.50 -12.29 -0.10
N LEU A 76 -7.92 -13.48 0.02
CA LEU A 76 -6.89 -13.76 1.03
C LEU A 76 -5.61 -12.93 0.80
N ILE A 77 -5.19 -12.76 -0.45
CA ILE A 77 -4.04 -11.92 -0.80
C ILE A 77 -4.31 -10.46 -0.42
N ILE A 78 -5.48 -9.93 -0.81
CA ILE A 78 -5.93 -8.56 -0.52
C ILE A 78 -5.98 -8.33 1.00
N ALA A 79 -6.48 -9.29 1.77
CA ALA A 79 -6.52 -9.19 3.23
C ALA A 79 -5.11 -9.02 3.82
N ARG A 80 -4.15 -9.87 3.40
CA ARG A 80 -2.75 -9.76 3.83
C ARG A 80 -2.10 -8.44 3.40
N GLN A 81 -2.27 -8.05 2.15
CA GLN A 81 -1.72 -6.79 1.62
C GLN A 81 -2.33 -5.57 2.32
N THR A 82 -3.61 -5.64 2.69
CA THR A 82 -4.26 -4.57 3.47
C THR A 82 -3.61 -4.42 4.84
N ALA A 83 -3.32 -5.52 5.54
CA ALA A 83 -2.61 -5.47 6.81
C ALA A 83 -1.21 -4.85 6.64
N THR A 84 -0.44 -5.31 5.65
CA THR A 84 0.90 -4.76 5.35
C THR A 84 0.85 -3.27 5.00
N TRP A 85 -0.15 -2.83 4.23
CA TRP A 85 -0.35 -1.43 3.89
C TRP A 85 -0.69 -0.58 5.13
N LEU A 86 -1.54 -1.08 6.04
CA LEU A 86 -1.86 -0.40 7.29
C LEU A 86 -0.63 -0.24 8.19
N GLU A 87 0.21 -1.27 8.30
CA GLU A 87 1.47 -1.22 9.03
C GLU A 87 2.43 -0.20 8.43
N ALA A 88 2.62 -0.22 7.10
CA ALA A 88 3.47 0.74 6.40
C ALA A 88 2.96 2.18 6.58
N ARG A 89 1.65 2.38 6.56
CA ARG A 89 1.01 3.68 6.80
C ARG A 89 1.31 4.18 8.22
N GLY A 90 1.14 3.32 9.23
CA GLY A 90 1.46 3.67 10.62
C GLY A 90 2.94 4.01 10.84
N ALA A 91 3.84 3.25 10.20
CA ALA A 91 5.28 3.51 10.23
C ALA A 91 5.63 4.87 9.58
N ALA A 92 5.04 5.18 8.42
CA ALA A 92 5.25 6.45 7.74
C ALA A 92 4.70 7.65 8.56
N GLN A 93 3.53 7.51 9.17
CA GLN A 93 2.96 8.52 10.07
C GLN A 93 3.88 8.79 11.27
N THR A 94 4.43 7.74 11.88
CA THR A 94 5.37 7.87 12.99
C THR A 94 6.67 8.57 12.56
N ALA A 95 7.24 8.18 11.42
CA ALA A 95 8.44 8.81 10.87
C ALA A 95 8.20 10.30 10.58
N PHE A 96 7.04 10.63 10.01
CA PHE A 96 6.64 12.01 9.75
C PHE A 96 6.56 12.83 11.04
N GLY A 97 5.90 12.30 12.07
CA GLY A 97 5.84 12.95 13.38
C GLY A 97 7.22 13.22 13.99
N ARG A 98 8.18 12.29 13.83
CA ARG A 98 9.57 12.48 14.29
C ARG A 98 10.29 13.60 13.56
N VAL A 99 10.13 13.70 12.23
CA VAL A 99 10.67 14.81 11.42
C VAL A 99 10.11 16.14 11.93
N GLN A 100 8.79 16.24 12.12
CA GLN A 100 8.15 17.46 12.61
C GLN A 100 8.67 17.86 14.00
N ALA A 101 8.82 16.90 14.91
CA ALA A 101 9.33 17.15 16.25
C ALA A 101 10.79 17.65 16.24
N LEU A 102 11.66 17.01 15.45
CA LEU A 102 13.08 17.38 15.35
C LEU A 102 13.27 18.73 14.68
N ASN A 103 12.55 19.02 13.59
CA ASN A 103 12.57 20.33 12.95
C ASN A 103 12.12 21.43 13.93
N GLY A 104 11.03 21.20 14.66
CA GLY A 104 10.55 22.15 15.68
C GLY A 104 11.56 22.38 16.82
N LEU A 105 12.32 21.36 17.23
CA LEU A 105 13.38 21.50 18.22
C LEU A 105 14.62 22.23 17.68
N ALA A 106 15.03 21.91 16.45
CA ALA A 106 16.16 22.55 15.78
C ALA A 106 15.92 24.06 15.63
N SER A 107 14.75 24.45 15.11
CA SER A 107 14.38 25.87 14.94
C SER A 107 14.33 26.63 16.28
N ARG A 108 13.79 26.02 17.34
CA ARG A 108 13.79 26.64 18.68
C ARG A 108 15.19 26.78 19.27
N SER A 109 16.11 25.85 18.97
CA SER A 109 17.48 25.91 19.47
C SER A 109 18.31 26.99 18.77
N GLN A 110 18.04 27.27 17.49
CA GLN A 110 18.69 28.34 16.72
C GLN A 110 18.24 29.73 17.16
N ASN A 111 16.97 29.89 17.58
CA ASN A 111 16.47 31.17 18.09
C ASN A 111 16.88 31.50 19.54
N ARG A 112 17.52 30.58 20.26
CA ARG A 112 17.90 30.74 21.69
C ARG A 112 19.41 30.79 21.92
N GLY A 113 20.23 30.62 20.88
CA GLY A 113 21.69 30.78 20.92
C GLY A 113 22.10 32.03 20.16
#